data_AF-A0A6S5T4Q4-F1
#
_entry.id   AF-A0A6S5T4Q4-F1
#
_cell.length_a   1.000
_cell.length_b   1.000
_cell.length_c   1.000
_cell.angle_alpha   90.00
_cell.angle_beta   90.00
_cell.angle_gamma   90.00
#
_symmetry.space_group_name_H-M   'P 1'
#
loop_
_entity.id
_entity.type
_entity.pdbx_description
1 polymer ?
#
loop_
_entity_poly.entity_id
_entity_poly.type
_entity_poly.pdbx_seq_one_letter_code
_entity_poly.pdbx_strand_id
1 'polypeptide(L)'
;MKEQLALLARQCISPSVRFEIRATSARLKDLASRACLWRWERSRFKPDQQSSHEVVYLGRKAHRDLAKLLMGATTPASATSDAVVLASEVPVPGALQVPHFLSAVVPLGRSLDSIVATYNSELRRSLRKHRPRYHMRPAVTDEEIAHADTTMLQPYAKARHGASASQIATAEVFRLAKSAGRLDLILRDDEVVACHLGCVITRAGKRYWSTIRFGYPESVFADAKQLREVNSITTFMALEWALENGFDYYDIGCCLARPDDGLLEWKRRRGGDVDTLGNHAHFFVRLPRTGSEWFLWSTPLFAVEDGRLTLHLGVPEGPSDEEIASRYREMGFGGLSKVYLHCSRVPSPSLIETLRSRYAHLNPMPIIQTRLTR
;
A
#
# COMPACT_ATOMS: atom_id res chain seq x y z
N MET A 1 -27.49 17.26 -23.32
CA MET A 1 -27.07 18.48 -22.59
C MET A 1 -26.09 18.21 -21.45
N LYS A 2 -26.43 17.44 -20.39
CA LYS A 2 -25.48 17.15 -19.27
C LYS A 2 -24.21 16.41 -19.70
N GLU A 3 -24.31 15.42 -20.58
CA GLU A 3 -23.15 14.66 -21.08
C GLU A 3 -22.23 15.49 -22.00
N GLN A 4 -22.81 16.34 -22.85
CA GLN A 4 -22.06 17.27 -23.70
C GLN A 4 -21.34 18.35 -22.88
N LEU A 5 -21.99 18.90 -21.85
CA LEU A 5 -21.35 19.82 -20.89
C LEU A 5 -20.23 19.12 -20.11
N ALA A 6 -20.42 17.85 -19.73
CA ALA A 6 -19.37 17.07 -19.07
C ALA A 6 -18.19 16.76 -19.99
N LEU A 7 -18.43 16.53 -21.29
CA LEU A 7 -17.38 16.37 -22.30
C LEU A 7 -16.59 17.66 -22.53
N LEU A 8 -17.27 18.80 -22.68
CA LEU A 8 -16.65 20.12 -22.81
C LEU A 8 -15.85 20.49 -21.56
N ALA A 9 -16.39 20.27 -20.36
CA ALA A 9 -15.67 20.49 -19.11
C ALA A 9 -14.44 19.58 -18.97
N ARG A 10 -14.47 18.34 -19.51
CA ARG A 10 -13.31 17.43 -19.54
C ARG A 10 -12.22 17.90 -20.51
N GLN A 11 -12.56 18.70 -21.53
CA GLN A 11 -11.60 19.29 -22.45
C GLN A 11 -10.92 20.53 -21.84
N CYS A 12 -11.64 21.31 -21.02
CA CYS A 12 -11.09 22.51 -20.37
C CYS A 12 -10.26 22.22 -19.11
N ILE A 13 -10.40 21.03 -18.51
CA ILE A 13 -9.72 20.67 -17.25
C ILE A 13 -8.76 19.51 -17.49
N SER A 14 -7.46 19.77 -17.26
CA SER A 14 -6.43 18.75 -17.43
C SER A 14 -6.69 17.49 -16.57
N PRO A 15 -6.25 16.30 -17.00
CA PRO A 15 -6.36 15.08 -16.20
C PRO A 15 -5.84 15.24 -14.76
N SER A 16 -4.73 15.97 -14.55
CA SER A 16 -4.20 16.27 -13.22
C SER A 16 -5.14 17.12 -12.37
N VAL A 17 -5.71 18.18 -12.93
CA VAL A 17 -6.66 19.00 -12.16
C VAL A 17 -7.92 18.20 -11.82
N ARG A 18 -8.39 17.33 -12.72
CA ARG A 18 -9.51 16.40 -12.41
C ARG A 18 -9.17 15.44 -11.29
N PHE A 19 -7.93 14.94 -11.23
CA PHE A 19 -7.45 14.12 -10.13
C PHE A 19 -7.48 14.89 -8.80
N GLU A 20 -6.93 16.10 -8.76
CA GLU A 20 -6.91 16.95 -7.55
C GLU A 20 -8.32 17.32 -7.07
N ILE A 21 -9.25 17.61 -7.99
CA ILE A 21 -10.66 17.87 -7.64
C ILE A 21 -11.30 16.65 -6.97
N ARG A 22 -11.05 15.44 -7.50
CA ARG A 22 -11.57 14.20 -6.91
C ARG A 22 -10.97 13.94 -5.54
N ALA A 23 -9.65 14.10 -5.39
CA ALA A 23 -8.96 13.94 -4.11
C ALA A 23 -9.50 14.94 -3.06
N THR A 24 -9.67 16.21 -3.45
CA THR A 24 -10.25 17.25 -2.60
C THR A 24 -11.70 16.94 -2.21
N SER A 25 -12.52 16.50 -3.17
CA SER A 25 -13.91 16.09 -2.89
C SER A 25 -13.97 14.91 -1.92
N ALA A 26 -13.12 13.90 -2.09
CA ALA A 26 -13.02 12.76 -1.18
C ALA A 26 -12.60 13.21 0.23
N ARG A 27 -11.63 14.11 0.33
CA ARG A 27 -11.21 14.73 1.60
C ARG A 27 -12.35 15.49 2.29
N LEU A 28 -13.10 16.30 1.56
CA LEU A 28 -14.24 17.05 2.11
C LEU A 28 -15.35 16.11 2.60
N LYS A 29 -15.66 15.06 1.84
CA LYS A 29 -16.62 14.02 2.27
C LYS A 29 -16.15 13.32 3.55
N ASP A 30 -14.87 12.99 3.63
CA ASP A 30 -14.30 12.40 4.84
C ASP A 30 -14.42 13.34 6.04
N LEU A 31 -14.03 14.61 5.90
CA LEU A 31 -14.18 15.63 6.95
C LEU A 31 -15.65 15.80 7.41
N ALA A 32 -16.58 15.91 6.46
CA ALA A 32 -18.00 16.01 6.78
C ALA A 32 -18.50 14.79 7.56
N SER A 33 -18.03 13.60 7.20
CA SER A 33 -18.42 12.37 7.90
C SER A 33 -17.78 12.23 9.29
N ARG A 34 -16.61 12.83 9.54
CA ARG A 34 -16.00 12.93 10.87
C ARG A 34 -16.83 13.85 11.79
N ALA A 35 -17.51 14.87 11.27
CA ALA A 35 -18.37 15.75 12.06
C ALA A 35 -19.64 15.06 12.61
N CYS A 36 -20.01 13.89 12.08
CA CYS A 36 -21.17 13.12 12.54
C CYS A 36 -20.89 12.38 13.86
N LEU A 37 -20.82 13.10 14.98
CA LEU A 37 -20.42 12.56 16.30
C LEU A 37 -21.26 11.36 16.78
N TRP A 38 -22.52 11.23 16.36
CA TRP A 38 -23.37 10.07 16.69
C TRP A 38 -22.89 8.74 16.07
N ARG A 39 -21.99 8.82 15.07
CA ARG A 39 -21.33 7.64 14.47
C ARG A 39 -20.06 7.25 15.21
N TRP A 40 -19.64 8.03 16.19
CA TRP A 40 -18.40 7.80 16.92
C TRP A 40 -18.58 6.77 18.02
N GLU A 41 -17.48 6.11 18.34
CA GLU A 41 -17.36 5.23 19.49
C GLU A 41 -15.98 5.36 20.12
N ARG A 42 -15.91 4.88 21.36
CA ARG A 42 -14.66 4.62 22.05
C ARG A 42 -14.46 3.11 22.15
N SER A 43 -13.35 2.62 21.65
CA SER A 43 -12.97 1.21 21.75
C SER A 43 -11.59 1.06 22.38
N ARG A 44 -11.34 -0.07 23.04
CA ARG A 44 -10.06 -0.40 23.67
C ARG A 44 -9.60 -1.76 23.19
N PHE A 45 -8.33 -1.90 22.85
CA PHE A 45 -7.74 -3.15 22.38
C PHE A 45 -6.24 -3.20 22.64
N LYS A 46 -5.66 -4.40 22.62
CA LYS A 46 -4.22 -4.61 22.79
C LYS A 46 -3.59 -5.12 21.49
N PRO A 47 -2.36 -4.68 21.14
CA PRO A 47 -1.58 -5.25 20.04
C PRO A 47 -1.48 -6.78 20.16
N ASP A 48 -1.04 -7.27 21.30
CA ASP A 48 -0.96 -8.70 21.62
C ASP A 48 -1.31 -8.96 23.10
N GLN A 49 -1.42 -10.23 23.50
CA GLN A 49 -1.79 -10.60 24.87
C GLN A 49 -0.73 -10.22 25.92
N GLN A 50 0.54 -10.16 25.54
CA GLN A 50 1.68 -9.88 26.41
C GLN A 50 2.02 -8.38 26.46
N SER A 51 1.43 -7.59 25.56
CA SER A 51 1.70 -6.17 25.43
C SER A 51 1.22 -5.43 26.68
N SER A 52 2.13 -4.63 27.22
CA SER A 52 1.84 -3.66 28.27
C SER A 52 1.07 -2.46 27.72
N HIS A 53 1.05 -2.24 26.40
CA HIS A 53 0.36 -1.11 25.78
C HIS A 53 -1.13 -1.37 25.58
N GLU A 54 -1.94 -0.37 25.90
CA GLU A 54 -3.35 -0.32 25.54
C GLU A 54 -3.55 0.68 24.40
N VAL A 55 -4.31 0.31 23.38
CA VAL A 55 -4.72 1.24 22.34
C VAL A 55 -6.17 1.66 22.59
N VAL A 56 -6.38 2.95 22.75
CA VAL A 56 -7.70 3.58 22.82
C VAL A 56 -8.01 4.17 21.45
N TYR A 57 -9.04 3.63 20.80
CA TYR A 57 -9.58 4.18 19.56
C TYR A 57 -10.74 5.12 19.85
N LEU A 58 -10.71 6.31 19.23
CA LEU A 58 -11.78 7.29 19.25
C LEU A 58 -12.10 7.75 17.83
N GLY A 59 -13.20 7.26 17.27
CA GLY A 59 -13.57 7.54 15.88
C GLY A 59 -14.86 6.84 15.45
N ARG A 60 -15.13 6.80 14.15
CA ARG A 60 -16.34 6.21 13.58
C ARG A 60 -16.35 4.70 13.77
N LYS A 61 -17.52 4.12 14.07
CA LYS A 61 -17.72 2.66 14.23
C LYS A 61 -17.21 1.85 13.02
N ALA A 62 -17.45 2.38 11.81
CA ALA A 62 -17.04 1.74 10.55
C ALA A 62 -15.52 1.61 10.37
N HIS A 63 -14.72 2.38 11.10
CA HIS A 63 -13.26 2.41 10.98
C HIS A 63 -12.53 1.74 12.15
N ARG A 64 -13.26 1.24 13.16
CA ARG A 64 -12.66 0.53 14.30
C ARG A 64 -11.79 -0.63 13.87
N ASP A 65 -12.27 -1.47 12.97
CA ASP A 65 -11.55 -2.68 12.58
C ASP A 65 -10.31 -2.35 11.72
N LEU A 66 -10.36 -1.26 10.96
CA LEU A 66 -9.18 -0.70 10.29
C LEU A 66 -8.15 -0.15 11.29
N ALA A 67 -8.60 0.56 12.33
CA ALA A 67 -7.73 1.05 13.39
C ALA A 67 -7.06 -0.11 14.14
N LYS A 68 -7.82 -1.16 14.49
CA LYS A 68 -7.27 -2.40 15.07
C LYS A 68 -6.19 -3.01 14.18
N LEU A 69 -6.46 -3.13 12.87
CA LEU A 69 -5.55 -3.73 11.90
C LEU A 69 -4.22 -2.94 11.79
N LEU A 70 -4.30 -1.60 11.71
CA LEU A 70 -3.12 -0.73 11.64
C LEU A 70 -2.32 -0.73 12.94
N MET A 71 -3.00 -0.77 14.08
CA MET A 71 -2.38 -0.78 15.41
C MET A 71 -1.95 -2.17 15.88
N GLY A 72 -1.97 -3.17 14.97
CA GLY A 72 -1.54 -4.53 15.26
C GLY A 72 -2.42 -5.29 16.24
N ALA A 73 -3.62 -4.81 16.53
CA ALA A 73 -4.45 -5.32 17.63
C ALA A 73 -5.10 -6.67 17.33
N THR A 74 -4.87 -7.62 18.24
CA THR A 74 -5.38 -9.00 18.14
C THR A 74 -6.39 -9.36 19.22
N THR A 75 -6.42 -8.62 20.35
CA THR A 75 -7.28 -8.96 21.49
C THR A 75 -8.03 -7.76 22.08
N PRO A 76 -9.23 -7.97 22.64
CA PRO A 76 -9.92 -6.96 23.43
C PRO A 76 -9.11 -6.60 24.69
N ALA A 77 -9.09 -5.33 25.08
CA ALA A 77 -8.48 -4.91 26.35
C ALA A 77 -9.52 -5.00 27.48
N SER A 78 -9.18 -5.68 28.57
CA SER A 78 -10.04 -5.89 29.74
C SER A 78 -9.64 -5.07 30.97
N ALA A 79 -8.44 -4.47 30.98
CA ALA A 79 -7.93 -3.66 32.09
C ALA A 79 -7.28 -2.36 31.59
N THR A 80 -7.29 -1.32 32.43
CA THR A 80 -6.63 -0.03 32.19
C THR A 80 -5.11 -0.19 32.28
N SER A 81 -4.39 0.24 31.24
CA SER A 81 -2.92 0.32 31.26
C SER A 81 -2.44 1.76 31.46
N ASP A 82 -1.27 1.92 32.07
CA ASP A 82 -0.55 3.21 32.16
C ASP A 82 0.10 3.62 30.82
N ALA A 83 0.34 2.66 29.92
CA ALA A 83 0.97 2.88 28.62
C ALA A 83 -0.08 2.95 27.51
N VAL A 84 -0.78 4.08 27.42
CA VAL A 84 -1.90 4.28 26.46
C VAL A 84 -1.43 4.92 25.16
N VAL A 85 -1.70 4.25 24.04
CA VAL A 85 -1.67 4.79 22.69
C VAL A 85 -3.07 5.28 22.33
N LEU A 86 -3.20 6.53 21.89
CA LEU A 86 -4.49 7.06 21.41
C LEU A 86 -4.50 7.07 19.89
N ALA A 87 -5.41 6.32 19.27
CA ALA A 87 -5.70 6.38 17.84
C ALA A 87 -7.01 7.15 17.62
N SER A 88 -6.94 8.35 17.04
CA SER A 88 -8.10 9.21 16.85
C SER A 88 -8.38 9.53 15.39
N GLU A 89 -9.66 9.72 15.06
CA GLU A 89 -10.06 10.29 13.77
C GLU A 89 -10.06 11.83 13.75
N VAL A 90 -9.78 12.51 14.86
CA VAL A 90 -9.58 13.97 14.90
C VAL A 90 -8.14 14.32 15.29
N PRO A 91 -7.63 15.49 14.86
CA PRO A 91 -6.31 15.94 15.23
C PRO A 91 -6.13 15.99 16.76
N VAL A 92 -5.04 15.42 17.24
CA VAL A 92 -4.63 15.49 18.65
C VAL A 92 -3.20 16.06 18.71
N PRO A 93 -2.91 17.01 19.61
CA PRO A 93 -1.56 17.55 19.75
C PRO A 93 -0.51 16.45 19.98
N GLY A 94 0.59 16.52 19.22
CA GLY A 94 1.69 15.55 19.29
C GLY A 94 1.41 14.18 18.66
N ALA A 95 0.26 14.01 17.99
CA ALA A 95 -0.06 12.77 17.28
C ALA A 95 0.61 12.68 15.91
N LEU A 96 1.01 11.46 15.55
CA LEU A 96 1.44 11.10 14.21
C LEU A 96 0.23 11.03 13.26
N GLN A 97 0.35 11.55 12.04
CA GLN A 97 -0.66 11.37 11.00
C GLN A 97 -0.41 10.04 10.28
N VAL A 98 -0.98 8.95 10.79
CA VAL A 98 -0.80 7.60 10.26
C VAL A 98 -1.77 7.39 9.10
N PRO A 99 -1.31 7.27 7.84
CA PRO A 99 -2.21 7.04 6.72
C PRO A 99 -2.95 5.70 6.89
N HIS A 100 -4.14 5.57 6.29
CA HIS A 100 -4.86 4.29 6.29
C HIS A 100 -4.24 3.31 5.29
N PHE A 101 -3.93 3.84 4.10
CA PHE A 101 -3.42 3.05 2.99
C PHE A 101 -2.35 3.82 2.24
N LEU A 102 -1.46 3.08 1.58
CA LEU A 102 -0.41 3.57 0.70
C LEU A 102 -0.49 2.82 -0.63
N SER A 103 0.02 3.42 -1.69
CA SER A 103 0.30 2.75 -2.96
C SER A 103 1.78 2.39 -3.04
N ALA A 104 2.09 1.30 -3.74
CA ALA A 104 3.47 0.97 -4.10
C ALA A 104 3.71 1.32 -5.57
N VAL A 105 4.60 2.26 -5.81
CA VAL A 105 4.80 2.89 -7.11
C VAL A 105 6.23 2.65 -7.58
N VAL A 106 6.41 2.16 -8.80
CA VAL A 106 7.72 1.95 -9.42
C VAL A 106 7.99 3.12 -10.39
N PRO A 107 9.06 3.91 -10.18
CA PRO A 107 9.50 4.90 -11.15
C PRO A 107 10.02 4.22 -12.44
N LEU A 108 9.52 4.66 -13.59
CA LEU A 108 9.82 4.09 -14.92
C LEU A 108 10.81 4.92 -15.75
N GLY A 109 11.39 5.99 -15.18
CA GLY A 109 12.41 6.82 -15.84
C GLY A 109 13.80 6.15 -16.00
N ARG A 110 13.86 4.82 -15.98
CA ARG A 110 15.09 4.01 -16.02
C ARG A 110 14.84 2.71 -16.78
N SER A 111 15.90 2.04 -17.23
CA SER A 111 15.76 0.79 -18.00
C SER A 111 15.10 -0.32 -17.20
N LEU A 112 14.45 -1.26 -17.90
CA LEU A 112 13.86 -2.46 -17.29
C LEU A 112 14.89 -3.23 -16.47
N ASP A 113 16.11 -3.40 -16.98
CA ASP A 113 17.20 -4.07 -16.27
C ASP A 113 17.56 -3.37 -14.96
N SER A 114 17.57 -2.03 -14.94
CA SER A 114 17.83 -1.25 -13.73
C SER A 114 16.72 -1.43 -12.69
N ILE A 115 15.46 -1.51 -13.12
CA ILE A 115 14.32 -1.80 -12.24
C ILE A 115 14.43 -3.23 -11.69
N VAL A 116 14.62 -4.21 -12.57
CA VAL A 116 14.72 -5.62 -12.19
C VAL A 116 15.91 -5.85 -11.26
N ALA A 117 17.00 -5.10 -11.39
CA ALA A 117 18.15 -5.19 -10.50
C ALA A 117 17.80 -4.91 -9.03
N THR A 118 16.76 -4.13 -8.73
CA THR A 118 16.30 -3.86 -7.36
C THR A 118 15.39 -4.96 -6.80
N TYR A 119 15.00 -5.94 -7.61
CA TYR A 119 14.17 -7.06 -7.16
C TYR A 119 15.01 -8.04 -6.35
N ASN A 120 14.37 -8.77 -5.44
CA ASN A 120 15.08 -9.83 -4.72
C ASN A 120 15.56 -10.95 -5.69
N SER A 121 16.61 -11.68 -5.30
CA SER A 121 17.27 -12.67 -6.16
C SER A 121 16.33 -13.79 -6.64
N GLU A 122 15.45 -14.26 -5.76
CA GLU A 122 14.46 -15.31 -6.07
C GLU A 122 13.47 -14.88 -7.15
N LEU A 123 12.92 -13.66 -7.03
CA LEU A 123 11.99 -13.12 -8.02
C LEU A 123 12.69 -12.95 -9.37
N ARG A 124 13.91 -12.39 -9.40
CA ARG A 124 14.68 -12.25 -10.65
C ARG A 124 14.90 -13.60 -11.33
N ARG A 125 15.28 -14.63 -10.57
CA ARG A 125 15.47 -16.00 -11.10
C ARG A 125 14.17 -16.58 -11.64
N SER A 126 13.06 -16.38 -10.94
CA SER A 126 11.74 -16.83 -11.37
C SER A 126 11.32 -16.12 -12.67
N LEU A 127 11.41 -14.79 -12.74
CA LEU A 127 11.06 -14.03 -13.93
C LEU A 127 11.87 -14.50 -15.14
N ARG A 128 13.19 -14.61 -15.02
CA ARG A 128 14.06 -15.09 -16.11
C ARG A 128 13.68 -16.49 -16.61
N LYS A 129 13.26 -17.38 -15.71
CA LYS A 129 12.87 -18.76 -16.05
C LYS A 129 11.52 -18.81 -16.75
N HIS A 130 10.54 -18.03 -16.28
CA HIS A 130 9.14 -18.22 -16.65
C HIS A 130 8.66 -17.22 -17.71
N ARG A 131 9.16 -15.97 -17.70
CA ARG A 131 8.69 -14.88 -18.58
C ARG A 131 8.63 -15.21 -20.08
N PRO A 132 9.58 -15.98 -20.68
CA PRO A 132 9.53 -16.30 -22.10
C PRO A 132 8.29 -17.11 -22.55
N ARG A 133 7.62 -17.80 -21.62
CA ARG A 133 6.42 -18.60 -21.90
C ARG A 133 5.12 -17.81 -21.84
N TYR A 134 5.18 -16.54 -21.44
CA TYR A 134 4.00 -15.72 -21.20
C TYR A 134 3.88 -14.60 -22.22
N HIS A 135 2.66 -14.36 -22.67
CA HIS A 135 2.30 -13.28 -23.58
C HIS A 135 1.09 -12.51 -23.04
N MET A 136 1.04 -11.22 -23.35
CA MET A 136 -0.02 -10.34 -22.87
C MET A 136 -0.65 -9.65 -24.07
N ARG A 137 -1.98 -9.63 -24.09
CA ARG A 137 -2.76 -8.95 -25.13
C ARG A 137 -3.98 -8.28 -24.49
N PRO A 138 -4.52 -7.21 -25.10
CA PRO A 138 -5.76 -6.64 -24.61
C PRO A 138 -6.92 -7.62 -24.84
N ALA A 139 -7.90 -7.60 -23.94
CA ALA A 139 -9.26 -8.07 -24.22
C ALA A 139 -9.95 -6.98 -25.07
N VAL A 140 -10.37 -7.32 -26.28
CA VAL A 140 -10.88 -6.35 -27.26
C VAL A 140 -12.40 -6.41 -27.37
N THR A 141 -12.98 -7.60 -27.24
CA THR A 141 -14.43 -7.79 -27.39
C THR A 141 -15.17 -7.79 -26.06
N ASP A 142 -16.46 -7.50 -26.11
CA ASP A 142 -17.35 -7.52 -24.95
C ASP A 142 -17.44 -8.91 -24.33
N GLU A 143 -17.40 -9.95 -25.16
CA GLU A 143 -17.39 -11.35 -24.72
C GLU A 143 -16.11 -11.68 -23.96
N GLU A 144 -14.94 -11.23 -24.44
CA GLU A 144 -13.67 -11.44 -23.73
C GLU A 144 -13.64 -10.71 -22.37
N ILE A 145 -14.14 -9.47 -22.34
CA ILE A 145 -14.23 -8.68 -21.11
C ILE A 145 -15.20 -9.32 -20.12
N ALA A 146 -16.39 -9.74 -20.57
CA ALA A 146 -17.37 -10.44 -19.74
C ALA A 146 -16.82 -11.76 -19.22
N HIS A 147 -16.14 -12.53 -20.07
CA HIS A 147 -15.54 -13.80 -19.67
C HIS A 147 -14.49 -13.57 -18.59
N ALA A 148 -13.57 -12.64 -18.77
CA ALA A 148 -12.55 -12.33 -17.77
C ALA A 148 -13.14 -11.80 -16.45
N ASP A 149 -14.19 -10.98 -16.49
CA ASP A 149 -14.87 -10.52 -15.28
C ASP A 149 -15.51 -11.69 -14.51
N THR A 150 -16.23 -12.55 -15.22
CA THR A 150 -17.02 -13.63 -14.62
C THR A 150 -16.19 -14.84 -14.18
N THR A 151 -15.10 -15.16 -14.88
CA THR A 151 -14.28 -16.35 -14.60
C THR A 151 -13.00 -16.06 -13.84
N MET A 152 -12.51 -14.80 -13.84
CA MET A 152 -11.23 -14.44 -13.23
C MET A 152 -11.32 -13.31 -12.20
N LEU A 153 -11.87 -12.14 -12.54
CA LEU A 153 -11.84 -10.97 -11.63
C LEU A 153 -12.73 -11.17 -10.39
N GLN A 154 -14.01 -11.50 -10.59
CA GLN A 154 -14.95 -11.66 -9.48
C GLN A 154 -14.68 -12.92 -8.63
N PRO A 155 -14.48 -14.12 -9.22
CA PRO A 155 -14.24 -15.32 -8.44
C PRO A 155 -12.97 -15.22 -7.60
N TYR A 156 -11.87 -14.73 -8.18
CA TYR A 156 -10.63 -14.56 -7.43
C TYR A 156 -10.78 -13.56 -6.28
N ALA A 157 -11.49 -12.43 -6.50
CA ALA A 157 -11.75 -11.48 -5.43
C ALA A 157 -12.55 -12.11 -4.27
N LYS A 158 -13.55 -12.94 -4.59
CA LYS A 158 -14.32 -13.70 -3.57
C LYS A 158 -13.45 -14.73 -2.86
N ALA A 159 -12.66 -15.51 -3.59
CA ALA A 159 -11.77 -16.52 -3.01
C ALA A 159 -10.71 -15.90 -2.08
N ARG A 160 -10.20 -14.72 -2.44
CA ARG A 160 -9.14 -14.02 -1.68
C ARG A 160 -9.66 -13.27 -0.46
N HIS A 161 -10.85 -12.68 -0.53
CA HIS A 161 -11.33 -11.74 0.48
C HIS A 161 -12.66 -12.16 1.16
N GLY A 162 -13.27 -13.26 0.73
CA GLY A 162 -14.51 -13.79 1.29
C GLY A 162 -15.62 -12.73 1.31
N ALA A 163 -16.28 -12.62 2.46
CA ALA A 163 -17.35 -11.64 2.69
C ALA A 163 -16.90 -10.17 2.58
N SER A 164 -15.59 -9.89 2.73
CA SER A 164 -15.01 -8.55 2.63
C SER A 164 -14.56 -8.20 1.21
N ALA A 165 -14.86 -9.05 0.23
CA ALA A 165 -14.48 -8.80 -1.17
C ALA A 165 -15.20 -7.57 -1.73
N SER A 166 -14.46 -6.48 -1.94
CA SER A 166 -14.96 -5.34 -2.71
C SER A 166 -15.18 -5.78 -4.16
N GLN A 167 -16.42 -5.90 -4.63
CA GLN A 167 -16.68 -6.20 -6.04
C GLN A 167 -16.71 -4.92 -6.86
N ILE A 168 -16.10 -4.96 -8.04
CA ILE A 168 -16.25 -3.90 -9.05
C ILE A 168 -17.47 -4.30 -9.87
N ALA A 169 -18.46 -3.42 -10.00
CA ALA A 169 -19.63 -3.71 -10.81
C ALA A 169 -19.20 -4.02 -12.26
N THR A 170 -19.79 -5.03 -12.90
CA THR A 170 -19.43 -5.42 -14.27
C THR A 170 -19.48 -4.23 -15.24
N ALA A 171 -20.50 -3.37 -15.15
CA ALA A 171 -20.57 -2.15 -15.95
C ALA A 171 -19.36 -1.21 -15.78
N GLU A 172 -18.79 -1.16 -14.58
CA GLU A 172 -17.59 -0.39 -14.27
C GLU A 172 -16.32 -1.06 -14.83
N VAL A 173 -16.24 -2.39 -14.82
CA VAL A 173 -15.17 -3.14 -15.50
C VAL A 173 -15.16 -2.84 -16.99
N PHE A 174 -16.31 -2.93 -17.66
CA PHE A 174 -16.47 -2.58 -19.07
C PHE A 174 -16.09 -1.12 -19.34
N ARG A 175 -16.57 -0.20 -18.49
CA ARG A 175 -16.24 1.22 -18.63
C ARG A 175 -14.73 1.44 -18.53
N LEU A 176 -14.05 0.83 -17.56
CA LEU A 176 -12.60 0.96 -17.39
C LEU A 176 -11.83 0.34 -18.56
N ALA A 177 -12.16 -0.89 -18.94
CA ALA A 177 -11.50 -1.62 -20.02
C ALA A 177 -11.56 -0.90 -21.38
N LYS A 178 -12.66 -0.18 -21.66
CA LYS A 178 -12.92 0.46 -22.95
C LYS A 178 -12.62 1.95 -23.02
N SER A 179 -12.30 2.61 -21.89
CA SER A 179 -12.12 4.07 -21.86
C SER A 179 -10.79 4.52 -21.29
N ALA A 180 -10.73 4.77 -19.99
CA ALA A 180 -9.56 5.35 -19.31
C ALA A 180 -8.52 4.30 -18.89
N GLY A 181 -8.73 3.03 -19.24
CA GLY A 181 -7.88 1.93 -18.86
C GLY A 181 -7.85 0.84 -19.92
N ARG A 182 -7.53 -0.36 -19.48
CA ARG A 182 -7.34 -1.54 -20.32
C ARG A 182 -7.52 -2.79 -19.48
N LEU A 183 -8.15 -3.79 -20.07
CA LEU A 183 -8.15 -5.14 -19.54
C LEU A 183 -7.20 -5.97 -20.41
N ASP A 184 -6.15 -6.51 -19.81
CA ASP A 184 -5.19 -7.38 -20.46
C ASP A 184 -5.46 -8.83 -20.07
N LEU A 185 -5.36 -9.74 -21.05
CA LEU A 185 -5.35 -11.18 -20.87
C LEU A 185 -3.90 -11.66 -20.92
N ILE A 186 -3.54 -12.54 -19.99
CA ILE A 186 -2.22 -13.10 -19.84
C ILE A 186 -2.31 -14.56 -20.24
N LEU A 187 -1.53 -14.90 -21.26
CA LEU A 187 -1.47 -16.22 -21.85
C LEU A 187 -0.19 -16.91 -21.41
N ARG A 188 -0.26 -18.21 -21.13
CA ARG A 188 0.89 -19.09 -20.97
C ARG A 188 0.74 -20.23 -21.98
N ASP A 189 1.68 -20.34 -22.91
CA ASP A 189 1.61 -21.33 -23.99
C ASP A 189 0.21 -21.33 -24.69
N ASP A 190 -0.26 -20.13 -25.04
CA ASP A 190 -1.57 -19.83 -25.68
C ASP A 190 -2.84 -20.03 -24.84
N GLU A 191 -2.73 -20.50 -23.60
CA GLU A 191 -3.87 -20.57 -22.68
C GLU A 191 -3.99 -19.32 -21.81
N VAL A 192 -5.19 -18.74 -21.69
CA VAL A 192 -5.45 -17.62 -20.78
C VAL A 192 -5.38 -18.10 -19.33
N VAL A 193 -4.39 -17.60 -18.58
CA VAL A 193 -4.12 -17.97 -17.18
C VAL A 193 -4.32 -16.83 -16.19
N ALA A 194 -4.47 -15.59 -16.66
CA ALA A 194 -4.82 -14.45 -15.81
C ALA A 194 -5.39 -13.29 -16.63
N CYS A 195 -5.90 -12.29 -15.92
CA CYS A 195 -6.15 -10.97 -16.47
C CYS A 195 -5.66 -9.85 -15.54
N HIS A 196 -5.40 -8.68 -16.12
CA HIS A 196 -5.04 -7.45 -15.40
C HIS A 196 -5.93 -6.30 -15.86
N LEU A 197 -6.67 -5.70 -14.94
CA LEU A 197 -7.39 -4.47 -15.16
C LEU A 197 -6.55 -3.31 -14.62
N GLY A 198 -6.10 -2.44 -15.53
CA GLY A 198 -5.34 -1.24 -15.21
C GLY A 198 -5.99 0.03 -15.76
N CYS A 199 -5.61 1.18 -15.22
CA CYS A 199 -6.05 2.47 -15.74
C CYS A 199 -4.99 3.56 -15.67
N VAL A 200 -5.19 4.60 -16.47
CA VAL A 200 -4.33 5.79 -16.46
C VAL A 200 -4.74 6.71 -15.32
N ILE A 201 -3.78 7.06 -14.47
CA ILE A 201 -3.90 8.17 -13.51
C ILE A 201 -2.90 9.25 -13.90
N THR A 202 -3.29 10.52 -13.83
CA THR A 202 -2.36 11.63 -14.06
C THR A 202 -2.37 12.54 -12.86
N ARG A 203 -1.21 12.73 -12.21
CA ARG A 203 -1.03 13.55 -11.00
C ARG A 203 0.20 14.42 -11.18
N ALA A 204 0.08 15.72 -10.89
CA ALA A 204 1.18 16.68 -11.06
C ALA A 204 1.89 16.59 -12.44
N GLY A 205 1.12 16.39 -13.52
CA GLY A 205 1.66 16.24 -14.87
C GLY A 205 2.31 14.88 -15.18
N LYS A 206 2.41 13.98 -14.20
CA LYS A 206 3.00 12.64 -14.34
C LYS A 206 1.94 11.58 -14.61
N ARG A 207 2.24 10.66 -15.52
CA ARG A 207 1.36 9.55 -15.93
C ARG A 207 1.70 8.28 -15.18
N TYR A 208 0.70 7.71 -14.52
CA TYR A 208 0.78 6.46 -13.79
C TYR A 208 -0.05 5.42 -14.52
N TRP A 209 0.52 4.24 -14.73
CA TRP A 209 -0.27 3.05 -15.01
C TRP A 209 -0.64 2.41 -13.68
N SER A 210 -1.91 2.51 -13.28
CA SER A 210 -2.38 2.05 -11.97
C SER A 210 -3.14 0.74 -12.09
N THR A 211 -2.69 -0.23 -11.30
CA THR A 211 -3.35 -1.52 -11.17
C THR A 211 -4.63 -1.37 -10.37
N ILE A 212 -5.75 -1.72 -11.00
CA ILE A 212 -7.06 -1.76 -10.33
C ILE A 212 -7.32 -3.16 -9.78
N ARG A 213 -7.12 -4.20 -10.58
CA ARG A 213 -7.37 -5.58 -10.15
C ARG A 213 -6.60 -6.59 -11.00
N PHE A 214 -6.11 -7.64 -10.35
CA PHE A 214 -5.71 -8.89 -11.01
C PHE A 214 -6.83 -9.92 -10.88
N GLY A 215 -7.02 -10.72 -11.92
CA GLY A 215 -7.93 -11.86 -11.92
C GLY A 215 -7.18 -13.12 -12.33
N TYR A 216 -7.54 -14.23 -11.69
CA TYR A 216 -7.01 -15.55 -12.00
C TYR A 216 -8.19 -16.52 -12.07
N PRO A 217 -8.19 -17.49 -13.00
CA PRO A 217 -9.19 -18.54 -13.00
C PRO A 217 -8.95 -19.51 -11.84
N GLU A 218 -9.97 -20.29 -11.49
CA GLU A 218 -9.90 -21.27 -10.39
C GLU A 218 -8.78 -22.29 -10.58
N SER A 219 -8.55 -22.72 -11.83
CA SER A 219 -7.43 -23.59 -12.20
C SER A 219 -6.06 -23.03 -11.83
N VAL A 220 -5.94 -21.72 -11.59
CA VAL A 220 -4.71 -21.06 -11.16
C VAL A 220 -4.74 -20.74 -9.67
N PHE A 221 -5.83 -20.14 -9.14
CA PHE A 221 -5.84 -19.73 -7.73
C PHE A 221 -6.07 -20.86 -6.73
N ALA A 222 -6.55 -22.03 -7.18
CA ALA A 222 -6.65 -23.22 -6.33
C ALA A 222 -5.26 -23.81 -5.98
N ASP A 223 -4.24 -23.58 -6.80
CA ASP A 223 -2.84 -23.97 -6.52
C ASP A 223 -2.01 -22.74 -6.12
N ALA A 224 -1.59 -22.69 -4.84
CA ALA A 224 -0.81 -21.59 -4.31
C ALA A 224 0.56 -21.39 -5.00
N LYS A 225 1.17 -22.45 -5.52
CA LYS A 225 2.44 -22.38 -6.26
C LYS A 225 2.21 -21.78 -7.64
N GLN A 226 1.18 -22.24 -8.34
CA GLN A 226 0.81 -21.70 -9.65
C GLN A 226 0.38 -20.23 -9.55
N LEU A 227 -0.48 -19.89 -8.59
CA LEU A 227 -0.89 -18.52 -8.33
C LEU A 227 0.29 -17.60 -8.07
N ARG A 228 1.28 -18.03 -7.28
CA ARG A 228 2.48 -17.22 -6.97
C ARG A 228 3.30 -16.91 -8.23
N GLU A 229 3.48 -17.89 -9.09
CA GLU A 229 4.18 -17.73 -10.38
C GLU A 229 3.40 -16.79 -11.30
N VAL A 230 2.15 -17.14 -11.62
CA VAL A 230 1.32 -16.42 -12.59
C VAL A 230 1.10 -14.97 -12.13
N ASN A 231 0.88 -14.74 -10.83
CA ASN A 231 0.76 -13.39 -10.28
C ASN A 231 2.05 -12.57 -10.45
N SER A 232 3.21 -13.19 -10.17
CA SER A 232 4.50 -12.52 -10.32
C SER A 232 4.76 -12.11 -11.78
N ILE A 233 4.44 -12.99 -12.73
CA ILE A 233 4.59 -12.71 -14.16
C ILE A 233 3.59 -11.65 -14.62
N THR A 234 2.32 -11.79 -14.25
CA THR A 234 1.26 -10.82 -14.59
C THR A 234 1.63 -9.40 -14.13
N THR A 235 2.10 -9.27 -12.89
CA THR A 235 2.53 -7.98 -12.33
C THR A 235 3.73 -7.41 -13.08
N PHE A 236 4.67 -8.28 -13.49
CA PHE A 236 5.87 -7.87 -14.23
C PHE A 236 5.53 -7.42 -15.66
N MET A 237 4.64 -8.12 -16.36
CA MET A 237 4.21 -7.75 -17.72
C MET A 237 3.44 -6.43 -17.74
N ALA A 238 2.64 -6.15 -16.70
CA ALA A 238 2.01 -4.84 -16.55
C ALA A 238 3.03 -3.70 -16.37
N LEU A 239 4.16 -3.97 -15.69
CA LEU A 239 5.28 -3.03 -15.60
C LEU A 239 6.00 -2.85 -16.94
N GLU A 240 6.31 -3.93 -17.65
CA GLU A 240 6.94 -3.87 -18.98
C GLU A 240 6.09 -3.04 -19.95
N TRP A 241 4.79 -3.32 -19.99
CA TRP A 241 3.87 -2.57 -20.83
C TRP A 241 3.80 -1.09 -20.46
N ALA A 242 3.76 -0.76 -19.17
CA ALA A 242 3.76 0.63 -18.72
C ALA A 242 5.05 1.35 -19.15
N LEU A 243 6.20 0.67 -19.06
CA LEU A 243 7.49 1.21 -19.48
C LEU A 243 7.52 1.45 -21.00
N GLU A 244 7.13 0.44 -21.79
CA GLU A 244 7.09 0.51 -23.25
C GLU A 244 6.12 1.58 -23.78
N ASN A 245 5.07 1.90 -23.02
CA ASN A 245 4.07 2.91 -23.37
C ASN A 245 4.33 4.30 -22.77
N GLY A 246 5.55 4.53 -22.27
CA GLY A 246 6.03 5.86 -21.86
C GLY A 246 5.27 6.43 -20.65
N PHE A 247 4.87 5.59 -19.70
CA PHE A 247 4.39 6.06 -18.40
C PHE A 247 5.57 6.51 -17.53
N ASP A 248 5.35 7.50 -16.66
CA ASP A 248 6.37 7.93 -15.70
C ASP A 248 6.49 6.93 -14.53
N TYR A 249 5.37 6.27 -14.19
CA TYR A 249 5.26 5.40 -13.03
C TYR A 249 4.34 4.20 -13.29
N TYR A 250 4.64 3.08 -12.64
CA TYR A 250 3.72 1.95 -12.50
C TYR A 250 3.26 1.82 -11.04
N ASP A 251 1.97 2.02 -10.78
CA ASP A 251 1.36 1.81 -9.48
C ASP A 251 0.85 0.36 -9.37
N ILE A 252 1.52 -0.43 -8.53
CA ILE A 252 1.21 -1.85 -8.25
C ILE A 252 -0.08 -1.96 -7.39
N GLY A 253 -0.64 -0.82 -6.99
CA GLY A 253 -1.93 -0.68 -6.33
C GLY A 253 -1.80 -0.39 -4.84
N CYS A 254 -2.97 -0.25 -4.21
CA CYS A 254 -3.14 0.13 -2.81
C CYS A 254 -2.89 -1.05 -1.84
N CYS A 255 -2.28 -0.78 -0.68
CA CYS A 255 -2.10 -1.70 0.44
C CYS A 255 -2.28 -0.96 1.77
N LEU A 256 -2.44 -1.70 2.85
CA LEU A 256 -2.52 -1.14 4.19
C LEU A 256 -1.23 -0.37 4.51
N ALA A 257 -1.34 0.78 5.15
CA ALA A 257 -0.20 1.57 5.59
C ALA A 257 0.44 1.01 6.88
N ARG A 258 0.73 -0.30 6.87
CA ARG A 258 1.38 -1.01 7.98
C ARG A 258 2.72 -1.54 7.48
N PRO A 259 3.85 -1.12 8.07
CA PRO A 259 5.19 -1.55 7.64
C PRO A 259 5.39 -3.07 7.62
N ASP A 260 4.74 -3.81 8.52
CA ASP A 260 4.82 -5.27 8.62
C ASP A 260 3.79 -6.02 7.75
N ASP A 261 3.02 -5.32 6.93
CA ASP A 261 2.02 -5.98 6.09
C ASP A 261 2.69 -6.78 4.95
N GLY A 262 2.38 -8.07 4.89
CA GLY A 262 3.00 -8.97 3.90
C GLY A 262 2.68 -8.60 2.45
N LEU A 263 1.54 -7.92 2.17
CA LEU A 263 1.26 -7.42 0.82
C LEU A 263 2.15 -6.22 0.49
N LEU A 264 2.39 -5.31 1.44
CA LEU A 264 3.33 -4.21 1.26
C LEU A 264 4.77 -4.73 1.03
N GLU A 265 5.22 -5.70 1.83
CA GLU A 265 6.51 -6.37 1.64
C GLU A 265 6.61 -7.01 0.25
N TRP A 266 5.57 -7.72 -0.18
CA TRP A 266 5.49 -8.33 -1.51
C TRP A 266 5.61 -7.29 -2.63
N LYS A 267 5.03 -6.09 -2.49
CA LYS A 267 5.14 -5.01 -3.47
C LYS A 267 6.53 -4.35 -3.45
N ARG A 268 7.09 -4.13 -2.26
CA ARG A 268 8.45 -3.57 -2.08
C ARG A 268 9.50 -4.42 -2.80
N ARG A 269 9.40 -5.76 -2.73
CA ARG A 269 10.30 -6.70 -3.43
C ARG A 269 10.28 -6.55 -4.96
N ARG A 270 9.36 -5.76 -5.53
CA ARG A 270 9.24 -5.39 -6.95
C ARG A 270 9.65 -3.93 -7.21
N GLY A 271 10.48 -3.36 -6.35
CA GLY A 271 11.00 -2.00 -6.52
C GLY A 271 9.95 -0.90 -6.35
N GLY A 272 8.85 -1.20 -5.65
CA GLY A 272 7.80 -0.22 -5.35
C GLY A 272 8.19 0.68 -4.18
N ASP A 273 8.26 1.98 -4.45
CA ASP A 273 8.33 3.04 -3.44
C ASP A 273 6.94 3.27 -2.84
N VAL A 274 6.87 3.62 -1.56
CA VAL A 274 5.59 3.96 -0.93
C VAL A 274 5.19 5.41 -1.21
N ASP A 275 3.98 5.60 -1.69
CA ASP A 275 3.38 6.93 -1.94
C ASP A 275 1.96 6.95 -1.38
N THR A 276 1.51 8.13 -0.92
CA THR A 276 0.12 8.31 -0.50
C THR A 276 -0.84 8.34 -1.68
N LEU A 277 -0.34 8.67 -2.87
CA LEU A 277 -1.08 8.83 -4.12
C LEU A 277 -2.34 9.69 -3.98
N GLY A 278 -2.27 10.76 -3.18
CA GLY A 278 -3.42 11.64 -2.89
C GLY A 278 -4.43 11.03 -1.91
N ASN A 279 -4.13 9.89 -1.28
CA ASN A 279 -4.92 9.38 -0.18
C ASN A 279 -4.67 10.20 1.08
N HIS A 280 -5.70 10.92 1.50
CA HIS A 280 -5.67 11.78 2.67
C HIS A 280 -6.29 11.12 3.91
N ALA A 281 -6.76 9.87 3.84
CA ALA A 281 -7.32 9.18 4.99
C ALA A 281 -6.22 8.80 5.97
N HIS A 282 -6.33 9.27 7.21
CA HIS A 282 -5.37 9.02 8.28
C HIS A 282 -6.07 8.96 9.63
N PHE A 283 -5.43 8.21 10.54
CA PHE A 283 -5.62 8.32 11.97
C PHE A 283 -4.55 9.23 12.58
N PHE A 284 -4.92 9.95 13.62
CA PHE A 284 -3.99 10.68 14.48
C PHE A 284 -3.60 9.78 15.64
N VAL A 285 -2.38 9.26 15.62
CA VAL A 285 -1.87 8.33 16.62
C VAL A 285 -0.92 9.04 17.57
N ARG A 286 -1.37 9.28 18.80
CA ARG A 286 -0.51 9.80 19.87
C ARG A 286 0.10 8.61 20.61
N LEU A 287 1.42 8.51 20.51
CA LEU A 287 2.24 7.53 21.23
C LEU A 287 2.14 7.74 22.76
N PRO A 288 2.37 6.68 23.55
CA PRO A 288 2.42 6.79 25.00
C PRO A 288 3.62 7.67 25.41
N ARG A 289 3.54 8.27 26.60
CA ARG A 289 4.64 9.10 27.13
C ARG A 289 5.89 8.29 27.42
N THR A 290 5.71 7.06 27.91
CA THR A 290 6.76 6.10 28.24
C THR A 290 6.54 4.82 27.43
N GLY A 291 7.61 4.08 27.14
CA GLY A 291 7.51 2.80 26.44
C GLY A 291 7.15 2.88 24.96
N SER A 292 7.24 4.06 24.33
CA SER A 292 6.86 4.23 22.91
C SER A 292 7.72 3.41 21.95
N GLU A 293 8.98 3.17 22.32
CA GLU A 293 9.91 2.31 21.61
C GLU A 293 9.50 0.84 21.63
N TRP A 294 8.95 0.34 22.75
CA TRP A 294 8.38 -1.00 22.79
C TRP A 294 7.10 -1.10 21.96
N PHE A 295 6.24 -0.08 22.00
CA PHE A 295 5.06 -0.05 21.14
C PHE A 295 5.46 -0.07 19.66
N LEU A 296 6.40 0.76 19.24
CA LEU A 296 6.86 0.86 17.85
C LEU A 296 7.74 -0.32 17.41
N TRP A 297 8.30 -1.09 18.34
CA TRP A 297 8.96 -2.37 18.05
C TRP A 297 7.94 -3.42 17.58
N SER A 298 6.82 -3.52 18.28
CA SER A 298 5.73 -4.44 17.96
C SER A 298 4.84 -3.91 16.83
N THR A 299 4.62 -2.60 16.78
CA THR A 299 3.76 -1.91 15.81
C THR A 299 4.48 -0.69 15.21
N PRO A 300 5.43 -0.91 14.29
CA PRO A 300 6.01 0.14 13.46
C PRO A 300 4.93 0.91 12.70
N LEU A 301 5.13 2.21 12.49
CA LEU A 301 4.12 3.07 11.85
C LEU A 301 4.73 3.91 10.73
N PHE A 302 3.98 4.07 9.65
CA PHE A 302 4.20 5.21 8.75
C PHE A 302 3.51 6.45 9.31
N ALA A 303 4.04 7.63 9.00
CA ALA A 303 3.36 8.89 9.28
C ALA A 303 3.59 9.90 8.15
N VAL A 304 2.71 10.89 8.04
CA VAL A 304 2.88 12.03 7.12
C VAL A 304 3.33 13.25 7.92
N GLU A 305 4.50 13.80 7.55
CA GLU A 305 5.10 15.00 8.10
C GLU A 305 5.40 15.96 6.94
N ASP A 306 4.83 17.17 6.97
CA ASP A 306 4.98 18.17 5.90
C ASP A 306 4.67 17.64 4.48
N GLY A 307 3.65 16.77 4.39
CA GLY A 307 3.24 16.13 3.13
C GLY A 307 4.18 15.03 2.64
N ARG A 308 5.20 14.65 3.43
CA ARG A 308 6.16 13.59 3.11
C ARG A 308 5.98 12.40 4.04
N LEU A 309 6.24 11.20 3.53
CA LEU A 309 6.08 9.98 4.30
C LEU A 309 7.33 9.71 5.15
N THR A 310 7.13 9.37 6.42
CA THR A 310 8.15 8.97 7.37
C THR A 310 7.85 7.58 7.91
N LEU A 311 8.88 6.90 8.40
CA LEU A 311 8.77 5.61 9.07
C LEU A 311 9.20 5.75 10.54
N HIS A 312 8.42 5.22 11.47
CA HIS A 312 8.66 5.25 12.91
C HIS A 312 8.90 3.83 13.42
N LEU A 313 10.11 3.60 13.94
CA LEU A 313 10.59 2.31 14.42
C LEU A 313 10.98 2.39 15.90
N GLY A 314 10.77 1.30 16.63
CA GLY A 314 11.18 1.16 18.03
C GLY A 314 12.57 0.55 18.19
N VAL A 315 13.36 1.01 19.14
CA VAL A 315 14.64 0.41 19.53
C VAL A 315 14.65 0.29 21.05
N PRO A 316 13.91 -0.69 21.60
CA PRO A 316 13.82 -0.87 23.04
C PRO A 316 15.13 -1.39 23.63
N GLU A 317 15.25 -1.30 24.95
CA GLU A 317 16.26 -2.04 25.70
C GLU A 317 15.94 -3.55 25.71
N GLY A 318 16.98 -4.39 25.73
CA GLY A 318 16.85 -5.85 25.69
C GLY A 318 17.39 -6.45 24.38
N PRO A 319 16.77 -6.19 23.22
CA PRO A 319 17.24 -6.74 21.95
C PRO A 319 18.66 -6.30 21.56
N SER A 320 19.44 -7.24 21.03
CA SER A 320 20.76 -6.96 20.46
C SER A 320 20.67 -6.15 19.17
N ASP A 321 21.78 -5.55 18.75
CA ASP A 321 21.82 -4.80 17.50
C ASP A 321 21.55 -5.71 16.29
N GLU A 322 21.99 -6.98 16.33
CA GLU A 322 21.68 -7.99 15.33
C GLU A 322 20.18 -8.32 15.28
N GLU A 323 19.53 -8.44 16.43
CA GLU A 323 18.08 -8.69 16.52
C GLU A 323 17.29 -7.50 15.95
N ILE A 324 17.69 -6.27 16.29
CA ILE A 324 17.09 -5.04 15.76
C ILE A 324 17.28 -4.96 14.24
N ALA A 325 18.49 -5.22 13.76
CA ALA A 325 18.77 -5.27 12.33
C ALA A 325 17.91 -6.34 11.65
N SER A 326 17.81 -7.55 12.22
CA SER A 326 16.99 -8.62 11.67
C SER A 326 15.51 -8.25 11.59
N ARG A 327 14.95 -7.69 12.67
CA ARG A 327 13.55 -7.26 12.78
C ARG A 327 13.13 -6.30 11.68
N TYR A 328 14.01 -5.35 11.33
CA TYR A 328 13.72 -4.30 10.36
C TYR A 328 14.22 -4.61 8.95
N ARG A 329 14.71 -5.85 8.69
CA ARG A 329 15.37 -6.22 7.42
C ARG A 329 14.52 -5.88 6.20
N GLU A 330 13.23 -6.13 6.31
CA GLU A 330 12.28 -5.97 5.20
C GLU A 330 11.68 -4.56 5.09
N MET A 331 12.03 -3.65 6.00
CA MET A 331 11.49 -2.28 6.07
C MET A 331 12.33 -1.23 5.34
N GLY A 332 13.15 -1.64 4.37
CA GLY A 332 13.86 -0.73 3.47
C GLY A 332 12.95 -0.16 2.39
N PHE A 333 12.00 0.71 2.77
CA PHE A 333 11.05 1.31 1.84
C PHE A 333 11.62 2.55 1.12
N GLY A 334 11.42 2.63 -0.19
CA GLY A 334 11.62 3.87 -0.94
C GLY A 334 10.44 4.83 -0.81
N GLY A 335 10.60 6.09 -1.21
CA GLY A 335 9.59 7.15 -1.06
C GLY A 335 9.56 7.82 0.32
N LEU A 336 10.41 7.40 1.26
CA LEU A 336 10.52 7.98 2.60
C LEU A 336 11.37 9.26 2.61
N SER A 337 10.98 10.25 3.40
CA SER A 337 11.84 11.41 3.71
C SER A 337 12.73 11.17 4.93
N LYS A 338 12.20 10.48 5.94
CA LYS A 338 12.87 10.24 7.22
C LYS A 338 12.51 8.87 7.80
N VAL A 339 13.43 8.31 8.57
CA VAL A 339 13.22 7.16 9.44
C VAL A 339 13.53 7.59 10.87
N TYR A 340 12.53 7.58 11.74
CA TYR A 340 12.67 7.86 13.15
C TYR A 340 12.91 6.58 13.93
N LEU A 341 14.03 6.53 14.65
CA LEU A 341 14.33 5.48 15.62
C LEU A 341 13.97 6.03 17.01
N HIS A 342 12.95 5.46 17.65
CA HIS A 342 12.56 5.78 19.03
C HIS A 342 13.30 4.82 19.95
N CYS A 343 14.25 5.30 20.74
CA CYS A 343 15.23 4.44 21.40
C CYS A 343 15.23 4.61 22.92
N SER A 344 15.25 3.50 23.67
CA SER A 344 15.53 3.53 25.13
C SER A 344 16.99 3.85 25.42
N ARG A 345 17.90 3.49 24.50
CA ARG A 345 19.35 3.70 24.60
C ARG A 345 19.88 4.33 23.32
N VAL A 346 21.06 4.93 23.38
CA VAL A 346 21.77 5.38 22.18
C VAL A 346 22.12 4.16 21.32
N PRO A 347 21.65 4.06 20.06
CA PRO A 347 22.03 2.96 19.17
C PRO A 347 23.52 2.98 18.87
N SER A 348 24.13 1.81 18.70
CA SER A 348 25.54 1.75 18.31
C SER A 348 25.75 2.34 16.90
N PRO A 349 26.95 2.85 16.59
CA PRO A 349 27.28 3.32 15.24
C PRO A 349 27.11 2.23 14.17
N SER A 350 27.43 0.97 14.49
CA SER A 350 27.29 -0.17 13.57
C SER A 350 25.84 -0.49 13.26
N LEU A 351 24.94 -0.41 14.24
CA LEU A 351 23.50 -0.57 14.02
C LEU A 351 22.96 0.53 13.09
N ILE A 352 23.33 1.79 13.35
CA ILE A 352 22.90 2.92 12.50
C ILE A 352 23.38 2.73 11.06
N GLU A 353 24.64 2.33 10.86
CA GLU A 353 25.16 2.08 9.52
C GLU A 353 24.48 0.89 8.83
N THR A 354 24.19 -0.17 9.59
CA THR A 354 23.43 -1.33 9.08
C THR A 354 22.03 -0.94 8.63
N LEU A 355 21.34 -0.05 9.36
CA LEU A 355 20.04 0.47 8.95
C LEU A 355 20.15 1.43 7.77
N ARG A 356 21.18 2.29 7.74
CA ARG A 356 21.45 3.24 6.65
C ARG A 356 21.74 2.54 5.32
N SER A 357 22.57 1.51 5.32
CA SER A 357 22.96 0.77 4.12
C SER A 357 21.76 0.17 3.37
N ARG A 358 20.64 -0.10 4.06
CA ARG A 358 19.39 -0.57 3.44
C ARG A 358 18.79 0.44 2.48
N TYR A 359 19.06 1.72 2.68
CA TYR A 359 18.55 2.81 1.88
C TYR A 359 19.60 3.38 0.92
N ALA A 360 20.83 2.86 0.91
CA ALA A 360 21.94 3.39 0.11
C ALA A 360 21.67 3.37 -1.41
N HIS A 361 20.75 2.52 -1.87
CA HIS A 361 20.36 2.40 -3.26
C HIS A 361 19.27 3.42 -3.67
N LEU A 362 18.74 4.21 -2.74
CA LEU A 362 17.67 5.17 -2.96
C LEU A 362 18.23 6.59 -3.16
N ASN A 363 17.57 7.36 -4.02
CA ASN A 363 17.90 8.76 -4.23
C ASN A 363 16.61 9.61 -4.26
N PRO A 364 16.38 10.52 -3.28
CA PRO A 364 17.23 10.76 -2.11
C PRO A 364 17.11 9.61 -1.08
N MET A 365 18.19 9.37 -0.35
CA MET A 365 18.17 8.50 0.83
C MET A 365 17.39 9.20 1.97
N PRO A 366 16.48 8.49 2.69
CA PRO A 366 15.82 9.05 3.86
C PRO A 366 16.82 9.38 4.96
N ILE A 367 16.52 10.45 5.72
CA ILE A 367 17.32 10.84 6.88
C ILE A 367 16.97 9.91 8.04
N ILE A 368 17.96 9.22 8.60
CA ILE A 368 17.78 8.44 9.84
C ILE A 368 17.98 9.39 11.02
N GLN A 369 16.95 9.51 11.87
CA GLN A 369 16.96 10.38 13.05
C GLN A 369 16.63 9.57 14.31
N THR A 370 17.49 9.68 15.31
CA THR A 370 17.26 9.06 16.62
C THR A 370 16.45 9.99 17.52
N ARG A 371 15.55 9.41 18.31
CA ARG A 371 14.75 10.08 19.35
C ARG A 371 14.88 9.24 20.62
N LEU A 372 15.57 9.77 21.63
CA LEU A 372 15.65 9.11 22.92
C LEU A 372 14.31 9.27 23.65
N THR A 373 13.70 8.14 24.00
CA THR A 373 12.49 8.10 24.82
C THR A 373 12.93 8.19 26.29
N ARG A 374 12.31 9.10 27.05
CA ARG A 374 12.63 9.33 28.46
C ARG A 374 11.70 8.56 29.36
#